data_AF-A0AAD8MMU7-F1
#
_entry.id   AF-A0AAD8MMU7-F1
#
_cell.length_a   1.000
_cell.length_b   1.000
_cell.length_c   1.000
_cell.angle_alpha   90.00
_cell.angle_beta   90.00
_cell.angle_gamma   90.00
#
_symmetry.space_group_name_H-M   'P 1'
#
loop_
_entity.id
_entity.type
_entity.pdbx_description
1 polymer ?
#
loop_
_entity_poly.entity_id
_entity_poly.type
_entity_poly.pdbx_seq_one_letter_code
_entity_poly.pdbx_strand_id
1 'polypeptide(L)'
;MFKDIPDVAGDQAFGNRTFSVRHGKKKVFSLCIFILLIDYGFAVATGALLSSFPLNKFVSVIGHCTLASLLWRRAKSLNLEDDSSVESFYMFLWKLFTAEYVLIQFIR
;
A
#
# COMPACT_ATOMS: atom_id res chain seq x y z
N MET A 1 -9.42 6.12 2.56
CA MET A 1 -8.51 7.11 1.96
C MET A 1 -8.10 6.72 0.55
N PHE A 2 -7.36 5.62 0.32
CA PHE A 2 -7.01 5.23 -1.06
C PHE A 2 -8.25 4.91 -1.92
N LYS A 3 -9.21 4.17 -1.34
CA LYS A 3 -10.45 3.79 -2.02
C LYS A 3 -11.26 4.98 -2.55
N ASP A 4 -11.09 6.16 -1.94
CA ASP A 4 -11.85 7.37 -2.26
C ASP A 4 -11.13 8.23 -3.32
N ILE A 5 -9.95 7.81 -3.81
CA ILE A 5 -9.22 8.51 -4.87
C ILE A 5 -9.92 8.44 -6.23
N PRO A 6 -10.38 7.28 -6.75
CA PRO A 6 -11.10 7.24 -8.03
C PRO A 6 -12.44 7.98 -7.96
N ASP A 7 -13.06 8.07 -6.79
CA ASP A 7 -14.41 8.63 -6.63
C ASP A 7 -14.46 10.16 -6.41
N VAL A 8 -13.33 10.87 -6.51
CA VAL A 8 -13.25 12.31 -6.18
C VAL A 8 -14.27 13.16 -6.94
N ALA A 9 -14.45 12.92 -8.24
CA ALA A 9 -15.39 13.68 -9.06
C ALA A 9 -16.84 13.44 -8.63
N GLY A 10 -17.20 12.19 -8.35
CA GLY A 10 -18.52 11.82 -7.84
C GLY A 10 -18.76 12.43 -6.46
N ASP A 11 -17.85 12.22 -5.52
CA ASP A 11 -17.94 12.79 -4.17
C ASP A 11 -18.12 14.32 -4.20
N GLN A 12 -17.35 15.01 -5.04
CA GLN A 12 -17.48 16.46 -5.18
C GLN A 12 -18.85 16.87 -5.73
N ALA A 13 -19.39 16.15 -6.72
CA ALA A 13 -20.69 16.44 -7.31
C ALA A 13 -21.85 16.26 -6.32
N PHE A 14 -21.75 15.29 -5.40
CA PHE A 14 -22.74 15.05 -4.35
C PHE A 14 -22.49 15.87 -3.06
N GLY A 15 -21.47 16.73 -3.04
CA GLY A 15 -21.13 17.56 -1.88
C GLY A 15 -20.39 16.81 -0.77
N ASN A 16 -19.95 15.57 -1.00
CA ASN A 16 -19.14 14.79 -0.08
C ASN A 16 -17.71 15.35 -0.03
N ARG A 17 -17.32 15.85 1.15
CA ARG A 17 -15.98 16.41 1.35
C ARG A 17 -15.00 15.37 1.89
N THR A 18 -14.74 14.31 1.13
CA THR A 18 -13.75 13.28 1.50
C THR A 18 -12.32 13.85 1.52
N PHE A 19 -11.37 13.12 2.12
CA PHE A 19 -9.99 13.61 2.24
C PHE A 19 -9.34 13.85 0.87
N SER A 20 -9.63 12.99 -0.10
CA SER A 20 -9.22 13.10 -1.52
C SER A 20 -9.82 14.32 -2.21
N VAL A 21 -11.09 14.65 -1.95
CA VAL A 21 -11.72 15.88 -2.45
C VAL A 21 -11.06 17.13 -1.85
N ARG A 22 -10.75 17.12 -0.55
CA ARG A 22 -10.18 18.30 0.14
C ARG A 22 -8.71 18.56 -0.21
N HIS A 23 -7.90 17.52 -0.38
CA HIS A 23 -6.44 17.63 -0.51
C HIS A 23 -5.92 17.24 -1.89
N GLY A 24 -6.76 16.69 -2.76
CA GLY A 24 -6.45 16.29 -4.13
C GLY A 24 -5.86 14.88 -4.25
N LYS A 25 -6.18 14.20 -5.37
CA LYS A 25 -5.79 12.80 -5.67
C LYS A 25 -4.30 12.55 -5.46
N LYS A 26 -3.43 13.41 -6.02
CA LYS A 26 -1.97 13.23 -6.00
C LYS A 26 -1.36 13.27 -4.60
N LYS A 27 -1.75 14.22 -3.76
CA LYS A 27 -1.21 14.34 -2.39
C LYS A 27 -1.65 13.14 -1.54
N VAL A 28 -2.93 12.78 -1.65
CA VAL A 28 -3.52 11.65 -0.95
C VAL A 28 -2.88 10.32 -1.38
N PHE A 29 -2.71 10.12 -2.70
CA PHE A 29 -2.00 8.96 -3.23
C PHE A 29 -0.58 8.85 -2.65
N SER A 30 0.21 9.93 -2.75
CA SER A 30 1.59 9.93 -2.27
C SER A 30 1.67 9.63 -0.77
N LEU A 31 0.74 10.16 0.03
CA LEU A 31 0.67 9.88 1.46
C LEU A 31 0.37 8.40 1.74
N CYS A 32 -0.61 7.81 1.03
CA CYS A 32 -0.92 6.39 1.15
C CYS A 32 0.30 5.50 0.84
N ILE A 33 0.99 5.76 -0.27
CA ILE A 33 2.18 4.99 -0.65
C ILE A 33 3.29 5.13 0.38
N PHE A 34 3.51 6.34 0.90
CA PHE A 34 4.53 6.57 1.92
C PHE A 34 4.23 5.82 3.22
N ILE A 35 2.98 5.86 3.70
CA ILE A 35 2.55 5.12 4.89
C ILE A 35 2.77 3.61 4.70
N LEU A 36 2.36 3.05 3.56
CA LEU A 36 2.54 1.63 3.29
C LEU A 36 4.02 1.21 3.18
N LEU A 37 4.89 2.07 2.63
CA LEU A 37 6.33 1.78 2.61
C LEU A 37 6.96 1.81 3.99
N ILE A 38 6.53 2.73 4.86
CA ILE A 38 6.95 2.75 6.27
C ILE A 38 6.51 1.46 6.97
N ASP A 39 5.26 1.06 6.76
CA ASP A 39 4.69 -0.16 7.34
C ASP A 39 5.51 -1.40 6.93
N TYR A 40 5.79 -1.57 5.64
CA TYR A 40 6.69 -2.63 5.18
C TYR A 40 8.11 -2.52 5.78
N GLY A 41 8.64 -1.30 5.91
CA GLY A 41 9.93 -1.08 6.58
C GLY A 41 9.93 -1.54 8.04
N PHE A 42 8.83 -1.28 8.75
CA PHE A 42 8.63 -1.72 10.12
C PHE A 42 8.51 -3.25 10.20
N ALA A 43 7.78 -3.88 9.29
CA ALA A 43 7.67 -5.34 9.21
C ALA A 43 9.03 -6.02 8.94
N VAL A 44 9.84 -5.44 8.04
CA VAL A 44 11.22 -5.89 7.78
C VAL A 44 12.07 -5.78 9.05
N ALA A 45 12.06 -4.62 9.72
CA ALA A 45 12.82 -4.42 10.94
C ALA A 45 12.39 -5.39 12.05
N THR A 46 11.08 -5.56 12.24
CA THR A 46 10.50 -6.46 13.23
C THR A 46 10.91 -7.91 12.96
N GLY A 47 10.77 -8.41 11.73
CA GLY A 47 11.18 -9.77 11.38
C GLY A 47 12.70 -10.00 11.48
N ALA A 48 13.51 -8.98 11.17
CA ALA A 48 14.96 -9.07 11.30
C ALA A 48 15.43 -9.14 12.77
N LEU A 49 14.77 -8.38 13.65
CA LEU A 49 15.17 -8.18 15.04
C LEU A 49 14.54 -9.18 16.02
N LEU A 50 13.27 -9.54 15.83
CA LEU A 50 12.52 -10.35 16.80
C LEU A 50 12.51 -11.85 16.47
N SER A 51 12.69 -12.24 15.20
CA SER A 51 12.62 -13.64 14.81
C SER A 51 13.84 -14.42 15.31
N SER A 52 13.59 -15.47 16.09
CA SER A 52 14.64 -16.36 16.62
C SER A 52 15.01 -17.47 15.64
N PHE A 53 14.08 -17.87 14.77
CA PHE A 53 14.32 -18.89 13.75
C PHE A 53 14.88 -18.25 12.47
N PRO A 54 16.01 -18.76 11.91
CA PRO A 54 16.60 -18.21 10.70
C PRO A 54 15.66 -18.23 9.50
N LEU A 55 14.88 -19.30 9.32
CA LEU A 55 13.94 -19.42 8.22
C LEU A 55 12.85 -18.33 8.27
N ASN A 56 12.21 -18.14 9.43
CA ASN A 56 11.20 -17.11 9.64
C ASN A 56 11.76 -15.71 9.37
N LYS A 57 12.99 -15.46 9.84
CA LYS A 57 13.71 -14.21 9.57
C LYS A 57 13.90 -13.97 8.07
N PHE A 58 14.41 -14.95 7.34
CA PHE A 58 14.61 -14.82 5.89
C PHE A 58 13.29 -14.62 5.14
N VAL A 59 12.27 -15.42 5.45
CA VAL A 59 10.94 -15.33 4.83
C VAL A 59 10.32 -13.95 5.09
N SER A 60 10.35 -13.48 6.34
CA SER A 60 9.82 -12.17 6.70
C SER A 60 10.57 -11.05 6.00
N VAL A 61 11.91 -11.01 6.09
CA VAL A 61 12.68 -9.91 5.48
C VAL A 61 12.54 -9.89 3.96
N ILE A 62 12.73 -11.03 3.29
CA ILE A 62 12.66 -11.10 1.82
C ILE A 62 11.22 -10.85 1.34
N GLY A 63 10.23 -11.41 2.03
CA GLY A 63 8.81 -11.25 1.68
C GLY A 63 8.37 -9.80 1.71
N HIS A 64 8.54 -9.11 2.85
CA HIS A 64 8.11 -7.71 2.98
C HIS A 64 8.93 -6.77 2.08
N CYS A 65 10.24 -7.01 1.89
CA CYS A 65 11.04 -6.28 0.90
C CYS A 65 10.50 -6.46 -0.53
N THR A 66 10.04 -7.66 -0.88
CA THR A 66 9.46 -7.94 -2.20
C THR A 66 8.13 -7.20 -2.38
N LEU A 67 7.25 -7.22 -1.38
CA LEU A 67 5.98 -6.49 -1.41
C LEU A 67 6.20 -4.98 -1.51
N ALA A 68 7.10 -4.41 -0.70
CA ALA A 68 7.49 -3.00 -0.77
C ALA A 68 8.03 -2.62 -2.16
N SER A 69 8.88 -3.47 -2.75
CA SER A 69 9.43 -3.25 -4.09
C SER A 69 8.38 -3.33 -5.18
N LEU A 70 7.39 -4.22 -5.05
CA LEU A 70 6.25 -4.30 -5.98
C LEU A 70 5.35 -3.06 -5.86
N LEU A 71 5.02 -2.66 -4.62
CA LEU A 71 4.25 -1.46 -4.33
C LEU A 71 4.89 -0.23 -4.98
N TRP A 72 6.18 0.01 -4.69
CA TRP A 72 6.91 1.17 -5.20
C TRP A 72 6.97 1.21 -6.73
N ARG A 73 7.30 0.07 -7.37
CA ARG A 73 7.38 -0.02 -8.83
C ARG A 73 6.05 0.31 -9.48
N ARG A 74 4.97 -0.32 -9.02
CA ARG A 74 3.65 -0.12 -9.61
C ARG A 74 3.10 1.28 -9.31
N ALA A 75 3.43 1.85 -8.15
CA ALA A 75 3.04 3.21 -7.79
C ALA A 75 3.71 4.26 -8.70
N LYS A 76 4.98 4.04 -9.07
CA LYS A 76 5.70 4.93 -10.01
C LYS A 76 5.14 4.92 -11.43
N SER A 77 4.59 3.79 -11.88
CA SER A 77 4.03 3.64 -13.22
C SER A 77 2.53 3.98 -13.31
N LEU A 78 1.88 4.33 -12.20
CA LEU A 78 0.45 4.59 -12.15
C LEU A 78 0.11 5.94 -12.80
N ASN A 79 -0.89 5.95 -13.68
CA ASN A 79 -1.51 7.18 -14.16
C ASN A 79 -2.68 7.56 -13.23
N LEU A 80 -2.55 8.66 -12.48
CA LEU A 80 -3.58 9.11 -11.53
C LEU A 80 -4.77 9.83 -12.17
N GLU A 81 -4.65 10.21 -13.44
CA GLU A 81 -5.72 10.85 -14.20
C GLU A 81 -6.68 9.82 -14.83
N ASP A 82 -6.31 8.55 -14.85
CA ASP A 82 -7.12 7.44 -15.34
C ASP A 82 -7.72 6.66 -14.17
N ASP A 83 -9.02 6.84 -13.93
CA ASP A 83 -9.72 6.21 -12.80
C ASP A 83 -9.70 4.68 -12.88
N SER A 84 -9.71 4.09 -14.08
CA SER A 84 -9.57 2.63 -14.27
C SER A 84 -8.18 2.14 -13.82
N SER A 85 -7.14 2.93 -14.11
CA SER A 85 -5.78 2.67 -13.64
C SER A 85 -5.71 2.71 -12.10
N VAL A 86 -6.35 3.70 -11.49
CA VAL A 86 -6.42 3.86 -10.03
C VAL A 86 -7.18 2.71 -9.37
N GLU A 87 -8.32 2.30 -9.93
CA GLU A 87 -9.11 1.17 -9.45
C GLU A 87 -8.33 -0.16 -9.58
N SER A 88 -7.66 -0.38 -10.72
CA SER A 88 -6.76 -1.52 -10.92
C SER A 88 -5.62 -1.55 -9.90
N PHE A 89 -5.07 -0.38 -9.57
CA PHE A 89 -4.07 -0.26 -8.51
C PHE A 89 -4.66 -0.56 -7.13
N TYR A 90 -5.89 -0.11 -6.83
CA TYR A 90 -6.58 -0.43 -5.59
C TYR A 90 -6.79 -1.95 -5.44
N MET A 91 -7.19 -2.64 -6.50
CA MET A 91 -7.29 -4.11 -6.49
C MET A 91 -5.93 -4.79 -6.34
N PHE A 92 -4.86 -4.19 -6.85
CA PHE A 92 -3.51 -4.65 -6.57
C PHE A 92 -3.11 -4.49 -5.09
N LEU A 93 -3.49 -3.39 -4.42
CA LEU A 93 -3.27 -3.23 -2.98
C LEU A 93 -3.97 -4.33 -2.18
N TRP A 94 -5.21 -4.70 -2.54
CA TRP A 94 -5.91 -5.83 -1.94
C TRP A 94 -5.12 -7.15 -2.02
N LYS A 95 -4.47 -7.41 -3.16
CA LYS A 95 -3.60 -8.59 -3.31
C LYS A 95 -2.37 -8.51 -2.41
N LEU A 96 -1.76 -7.33 -2.29
CA LEU A 96 -0.64 -7.12 -1.36
C LEU A 96 -1.06 -7.35 0.10
N PHE A 97 -2.20 -6.82 0.53
CA PHE A 97 -2.72 -7.06 1.88
C PHE A 97 -3.03 -8.54 2.13
N THR A 98 -3.54 -9.24 1.11
CA THR A 98 -3.76 -10.69 1.21
C THR A 98 -2.45 -11.44 1.41
N ALA A 99 -1.40 -11.08 0.67
CA ALA A 99 -0.07 -11.66 0.86
C ALA A 99 0.52 -11.33 2.24
N GLU A 100 0.27 -10.13 2.76
CA GLU A 100 0.71 -9.69 4.08
C GLU A 100 0.17 -10.57 5.21
N TYR A 101 -1.11 -10.97 5.14
CA TYR A 101 -1.69 -11.89 6.13
C TYR A 101 -0.99 -13.24 6.21
N VAL A 102 -0.34 -13.67 5.12
CA VAL A 102 0.49 -14.88 5.11
C VAL A 102 1.86 -14.58 5.74
N LEU A 103 2.49 -13.47 5.35
CA LEU A 103 3.84 -13.11 5.81
C LEU A 103 3.90 -12.79 7.31
N ILE A 104 2.86 -12.21 7.90
CA ILE A 104 2.84 -11.84 9.32
C ILE A 104 3.00 -13.05 10.25
N GLN A 105 2.69 -14.26 9.79
CA GLN A 105 2.89 -15.50 10.55
C GLN A 105 4.38 -15.83 10.77
N PHE A 106 5.28 -15.21 10.00
CA PHE A 106 6.73 -15.44 10.03
C PHE A 106 7.50 -14.31 10.72
N ILE A 107 6.81 -13.32 11.30
CA ILE A 107 7.46 -12.17 11.97
C ILE A 107 8.15 -12.55 13.30
N ARG A 108 7.82 -13.71 13.88
CA ARG A 108 8.38 -14.23 15.15
C ARG A 108 9.11 -15.56 14.97
#